data_AF-A0A1G4NSE3-F1
#
_entry.id   AF-A0A1G4NSE3-F1
#
_cell.length_a   1.000
_cell.length_b   1.000
_cell.length_c   1.000
_cell.angle_alpha   90.00
_cell.angle_beta   90.00
_cell.angle_gamma   90.00
#
_symmetry.space_group_name_H-M   'P 1'
#
loop_
_entity.id
_entity.type
_entity.pdbx_description
1 polymer ?
#
loop_
_entity_poly.entity_id
_entity_poly.type
_entity_poly.pdbx_seq_one_letter_code
_entity_poly.pdbx_strand_id
1 'polypeptide(L)' 'MYRKEFINVIAKVYQKHTLCPSEIIYNNNTKCIIKGFRYINKQYYSVPLIEFDDNTRMWVLPQELQIEEIEKNSMIT' A
#
# COMPACT_ATOMS: atom_id res chain seq x y z
N MET A 1 10.55 1.65 -6.76
CA MET A 1 9.53 2.18 -7.70
C MET A 1 8.43 1.13 -7.77
N TYR A 2 7.26 1.38 -7.19
CA TYR A 2 6.18 0.37 -7.18
C TYR A 2 5.59 0.24 -8.58
N ARG A 3 5.57 -0.98 -9.11
CA ARG A 3 5.04 -1.37 -10.43
C ARG A 3 3.71 -2.12 -10.28
N LYS A 4 2.98 -2.33 -11.38
CA LYS A 4 1.72 -3.09 -11.42
C LYS A 4 1.83 -4.50 -10.80
N GLU A 5 3.03 -5.06 -10.70
CA GLU A 5 3.33 -6.35 -10.05
C GLU A 5 2.99 -6.39 -8.55
N PHE A 6 2.81 -5.24 -7.91
CA PHE A 6 2.45 -5.15 -6.49
C PHE A 6 0.94 -5.02 -6.26
N ILE A 7 0.10 -5.12 -7.28
CA ILE A 7 -1.36 -5.15 -7.10
C ILE A 7 -1.75 -6.51 -6.50
N ASN A 8 -2.65 -6.49 -5.52
CA ASN A 8 -3.10 -7.61 -4.68
C ASN A 8 -2.01 -8.21 -3.78
N VAL A 9 -0.98 -7.43 -3.47
CA VAL A 9 0.05 -7.82 -2.48
C VAL A 9 -0.40 -7.37 -1.09
N ILE A 10 -0.19 -8.25 -0.10
CA ILE A 10 -0.43 -7.94 1.31
C ILE A 10 0.71 -7.08 1.81
N ALA A 11 0.35 -5.93 2.37
CA ALA A 11 1.27 -4.99 2.98
C ALA A 11 0.77 -4.60 4.36
N LYS A 12 1.65 -3.95 5.10
CA LYS A 12 1.39 -3.39 6.42
C LYS A 12 1.77 -1.93 6.42
N VAL A 13 0.86 -1.09 6.90
CA VAL A 13 1.14 0.33 7.10
C VAL A 13 2.06 0.46 8.30
N TYR A 14 3.11 1.26 8.18
CA TYR A 14 3.98 1.59 9.29
C TYR A 14 4.30 3.07 9.30
N GLN A 15 4.31 3.68 10.48
CA GLN A 15 4.73 5.06 10.65
C GLN A 15 6.26 5.17 10.53
N LYS A 16 6.76 5.85 9.49
CA LYS A 16 8.18 6.18 9.36
C LYS A 16 8.50 7.63 9.74
N HIS A 17 7.58 8.55 9.44
CA HIS A 17 7.79 9.97 9.68
C HIS A 17 7.07 10.50 10.94
N THR A 18 7.70 11.48 11.59
CA THR A 18 7.12 12.19 12.75
C THR A 18 5.93 13.07 12.38
N LEU A 19 5.88 13.57 11.13
CA LEU A 19 4.76 14.35 10.59
C LEU A 19 3.90 13.49 9.65
N CYS A 20 3.42 12.35 10.16
CA CYS A 20 2.55 11.48 9.39
C CYS A 20 1.09 11.91 9.54
N PRO A 21 0.26 11.89 8.48
CA PRO A 21 -1.17 12.16 8.58
C PRO A 21 -1.84 11.28 9.64
N SER A 22 -2.82 11.83 10.36
CA SER A 22 -3.51 11.12 11.45
C SER A 22 -4.11 9.80 11.00
N GLU A 23 -4.57 9.71 9.75
CA GLU A 23 -5.12 8.50 9.14
C GLU A 23 -4.09 7.36 9.02
N ILE A 24 -2.80 7.69 8.85
CA ILE A 24 -1.71 6.69 8.89
C ILE A 24 -1.44 6.22 10.31
N ILE A 25 -1.54 7.13 11.29
CA ILE A 25 -1.36 6.80 12.71
C ILE A 25 -2.44 5.83 13.19
N TYR A 26 -3.70 6.07 12.80
CA TYR A 26 -4.81 5.17 13.14
C TYR A 26 -4.69 3.77 12.53
N ASN A 27 -4.07 3.67 11.36
CA ASN A 27 -3.87 2.41 10.65
C ASN A 27 -2.45 1.84 10.84
N ASN A 28 -1.68 2.35 11.80
CA ASN A 28 -0.31 1.91 12.03
C ASN A 28 -0.29 0.43 12.46
N ASN A 29 0.59 -0.34 11.83
CA ASN A 29 0.67 -1.79 11.95
C ASN A 29 -0.56 -2.57 11.45
N THR A 30 -1.49 -1.94 10.74
CA THR A 30 -2.66 -2.62 10.17
C THR A 30 -2.30 -3.24 8.82
N LYS A 31 -2.77 -4.47 8.60
CA LYS A 31 -2.64 -5.18 7.32
C LYS A 31 -3.60 -4.59 6.29
N CYS A 32 -3.16 -4.57 5.04
CA CYS A 32 -3.91 -4.02 3.92
C CYS A 32 -3.49 -4.70 2.63
N ILE A 33 -4.30 -4.54 1.59
CA ILE A 33 -4.01 -5.03 0.24
C ILE A 33 -3.76 -3.85 -0.67
N ILE A 34 -2.66 -3.87 -1.43
CA ILE A 34 -2.41 -2.86 -2.46
C ILE A 34 -3.34 -3.10 -3.64
N LYS A 35 -4.24 -2.16 -3.96
CA LYS A 35 -5.23 -2.32 -5.05
C LYS A 35 -4.85 -1.58 -6.33
N GLY A 36 -3.91 -0.64 -6.25
CA GLY A 36 -3.53 0.15 -7.41
C GLY A 36 -2.51 1.23 -7.09
N PHE A 37 -2.24 2.08 -8.09
CA PHE A 37 -1.25 3.14 -8.00
C PHE A 37 -1.74 4.40 -8.71
N ARG A 38 -1.41 5.56 -8.13
CA ARG A 38 -1.51 6.86 -8.79
C ARG A 38 -0.12 7.40 -9.06
N TYR A 39 0.09 7.87 -10.28
CA TYR A 39 1.34 8.52 -10.66
C TYR A 39 1.23 10.03 -10.41
N ILE A 40 2.15 10.57 -9.63
CA ILE A 40 2.31 12.01 -9.39
C ILE A 40 3.50 12.49 -10.22
N ASN A 41 3.40 13.69 -10.79
CA ASN A 41 4.46 14.31 -11.62
C ASN A 41 4.94 13.42 -12.77
N LYS A 42 4.01 13.06 -13.68
CA LYS A 42 4.31 12.42 -14.97
C LYS A 42 5.19 11.15 -14.89
N GLN A 43 5.03 10.33 -13.85
CA GLN A 43 5.58 8.96 -13.64
C GLN A 43 6.79 8.82 -12.69
N TYR A 44 7.41 9.90 -12.21
CA TYR A 44 8.57 9.78 -11.29
C TYR A 44 8.19 9.29 -9.90
N TYR A 45 6.94 9.48 -9.50
CA TYR A 45 6.45 9.13 -8.17
C TYR A 45 5.16 8.33 -8.29
N SER A 46 5.11 7.14 -7.69
CA SER A 46 3.89 6.34 -7.59
C SER A 46 3.45 6.23 -6.13
N VAL A 47 2.17 6.48 -5.89
CA VAL A 47 1.53 6.35 -4.57
C VAL A 47 0.59 5.15 -4.62
N PRO A 48 0.80 4.11 -3.81
CA PRO A 48 -0.14 3.00 -3.70
C PRO A 48 -1.50 3.42 -3.12
N LEU A 49 -2.55 2.87 -3.69
CA LEU A 49 -3.87 2.77 -3.07
C LEU A 49 -3.93 1.46 -2.31
N ILE A 50 -4.19 1.53 -1.02
CA ILE A 50 -4.42 0.34 -0.18
C ILE A 50 -5.89 0.23 0.20
N GLU A 51 -6.32 -0.98 0.49
CA GLU A 51 -7.65 -1.35 0.98
C GLU A 51 -7.49 -2.18 2.26
N PHE A 52 -8.23 -1.81 3.30
CA PHE A 52 -8.31 -2.53 4.57
C PHE A 52 -9.51 -3.50 4.58
N ASP A 53 -9.59 -4.34 5.60
CA ASP A 53 -10.64 -5.36 5.75
C ASP A 53 -12.07 -4.78 5.82
N ASP A 54 -12.21 -3.53 6.28
CA ASP A 54 -13.48 -2.79 6.32
C ASP A 54 -13.85 -2.16 4.97
N ASN A 55 -13.06 -2.41 3.91
CA ASN A 55 -13.13 -1.78 2.59
C ASN A 55 -12.78 -0.29 2.56
N THR A 56 -12.30 0.29 3.66
CA THR A 56 -11.74 1.63 3.66
C THR A 56 -10.51 1.65 2.77
N ARG A 57 -10.36 2.73 1.98
CA ARG A 57 -9.24 2.90 1.06
C ARG A 57 -8.45 4.16 1.35
N MET A 58 -7.14 4.07 1.23
CA MET A 58 -6.24 5.19 1.51
C MET A 58 -5.08 5.22 0.52
N TRP A 59 -4.63 6.42 0.16
CA TRP A 59 -3.37 6.64 -0.53
C TRP A 59 -2.25 6.71 0.49
N VAL A 60 -1.25 5.85 0.37
CA VAL A 60 -0.14 5.79 1.33
C VAL A 60 1.17 5.98 0.61
N LEU A 61 2.11 6.69 1.23
CA LEU A 61 3.42 6.87 0.62
C LEU A 61 4.15 5.52 0.56
N PRO A 62 4.89 5.24 -0.53
CA PRO A 62 5.74 4.06 -0.68
C PRO A 62 6.59 3.70 0.53
N GLN A 63 7.06 4.72 1.25
CA GLN A 63 7.94 4.61 2.41
C GLN A 63 7.20 4.29 3.72
N GLU A 64 5.88 4.37 3.76
CA GLU A 64 5.04 4.06 4.93
C GLU A 64 4.37 2.68 4.77
N LEU A 65 4.78 1.90 3.77
CA LEU A 65 4.30 0.54 3.51
C LEU A 65 5.43 -0.46 3.55
N GLN A 66 5.19 -1.54 4.28
CA GLN A 66 6.04 -2.71 4.33
C GLN A 66 5.31 -3.86 3.63
N ILE A 67 5.88 -4.39 2.55
CA ILE A 67 5.33 -5.58 1.87
C ILE A 67 5.59 -6.80 2.77
N GLU A 68 4.54 -7.54 3.10
CA GLU A 68 4.67 -8.77 3.90
C GLU A 68 4.71 -10.01 3.01
N GLU A 69 3.75 -10.14 2.09
CA GLU A 69 3.65 -11.29 1.20
C GLU A 69 3.11 -10.88 -0.18
N ILE A 70 3.76 -11.40 -1.22
CA ILE A 70 3.16 -11.42 -2.55
C ILE A 70 2.19 -12.59 -2.52
N GLU A 71 0.88 -12.33 -2.60
CA GLU A 71 -0.05 -13.37 -3.04
C GLU A 71 0.38 -13.73 -4.47
N LYS A 72 1.22 -14.77 -4.58
CA LYS A 72 1.32 -15.49 -5.83
C LYS A 72 -0.08 -16.01 -6.03
N ASN A 73 -0.83 -15.40 -6.95
CA ASN A 73 -1.98 -16.06 -7.53
C ASN A 73 -1.49 -17.46 -7.92
N SER A 74 -1.86 -18.44 -7.11
CA SER A 74 -1.92 -19.82 -7.50
C SER A 74 -2.92 -19.84 -8.65
N MET A 75 -2.44 -19.54 -9.86
CA MET A 75 -3.08 -20.01 -11.06
C MET A 75 -2.93 -21.52 -11.02
N ILE A 76 -3.99 -22.13 -10.50
CA ILE A 76 -4.31 -23.55 -10.50
C ILE A 76 -4.13 -24.07 -11.93
N THR A 77 -3.30 -25.13 -12.02
CA THR A 77 -3.31 -26.30 -12.94
C THR A 77 -3.69 -26.12 -14.42
#